data_AF-A0A293LK14-F1
#
_entry.id   AF-A0A293LK14-F1
#
_cell.length_a   1.000
_cell.length_b   1.000
_cell.length_c   1.000
_cell.angle_alpha   90.00
_cell.angle_beta   90.00
_cell.angle_gamma   90.00
#
_symmetry.space_group_name_H-M   'P 1'
#
loop_
_entity.id
_entity.type
_entity.pdbx_description
1 polymer ?
#
loop_
_entity_poly.entity_id
_entity_poly.type
_entity_poly.pdbx_seq_one_letter_code
_entity_poly.pdbx_strand_id
1 'polypeptide(L)'
;MFMVEYCKVEDDELREYCLQGFESLVRRCPKEISPHVPTIVRICLEYLCYDPNYNYDDEDEIMMDLDRGDTDGEEEYSDDDDMSWKVRRASAKCLEAVVATRHEMLTEFYRAISPALIARFKEREENVKVDIFHAYMALLRQTRPAMQAGGDGGDMVEGDESPLALLRSQVEPLVKALHRQLRDKGLRARQGCFTLLQELVVVLPGALADHVPMLVPCVQFSLSDKNSSSNMKIDTLAFLNCLLIHHNPVVFHAHIGNLIPPVISAVGDSFYKITSEALLVLQQLVKVIRPLDQESTFLFDPYVHDIYECTLVKLKAADIDQEVKERAIACMGQILCHLGDRLQVELRVCLPIFLDRLRNEITRLTTVKALTKVAGSPLRIDLSPILVDCIQVLASFLRKNQRALKLATLTLLDSLVKNYSMNLSADMISAVMKELPPLPSSRGI
;
A
#
# COMPACT_ATOMS: atom_id res chain seq x y z
N MET A 1 -15.12 -1.83 -39.66
CA MET A 1 -16.53 -1.62 -40.06
C MET A 1 -17.36 -2.87 -39.79
N PHE A 2 -17.00 -4.02 -40.38
CA PHE A 2 -17.70 -5.30 -40.15
C PHE A 2 -17.86 -5.71 -38.69
N MET A 3 -16.81 -5.63 -37.86
CA MET A 3 -16.92 -6.01 -36.43
C MET A 3 -17.91 -5.15 -35.64
N VAL A 4 -18.08 -3.87 -35.99
CA VAL A 4 -19.06 -2.98 -35.34
C VAL A 4 -20.49 -3.40 -35.70
N GLU A 5 -20.70 -3.91 -36.91
CA GLU A 5 -21.99 -4.43 -37.35
C GLU A 5 -22.27 -5.80 -36.70
N TYR A 6 -21.25 -6.66 -36.59
CA TYR A 6 -21.38 -7.96 -35.91
C TYR A 6 -21.64 -7.83 -34.40
N CYS A 7 -21.13 -6.79 -33.73
CA CYS A 7 -21.51 -6.51 -32.34
C CYS A 7 -23.03 -6.31 -32.18
N LYS A 8 -23.72 -5.75 -33.18
CA LYS A 8 -25.17 -5.44 -33.06
C LYS A 8 -26.07 -6.67 -33.20
N VAL A 9 -25.52 -7.80 -33.62
CA VAL A 9 -26.27 -9.06 -33.73
C VAL A 9 -26.65 -9.53 -32.32
N GLU A 10 -27.86 -10.08 -32.15
CA GLU A 10 -28.33 -10.68 -30.89
C GLU A 10 -27.71 -12.05 -30.66
N ASP A 11 -26.38 -12.07 -30.54
CA ASP A 11 -25.56 -13.24 -30.25
C ASP A 11 -24.43 -12.82 -29.30
N ASP A 12 -24.50 -13.31 -28.06
CA ASP A 12 -23.56 -12.94 -27.00
C ASP A 12 -22.15 -13.52 -27.22
N GLU A 13 -22.02 -14.68 -27.87
CA GLU A 13 -20.70 -15.22 -28.25
C GLU A 13 -20.06 -14.36 -29.35
N LEU A 14 -20.84 -13.99 -30.36
CA LEU A 14 -20.36 -13.14 -31.44
C LEU A 14 -19.97 -11.74 -30.91
N ARG A 15 -20.74 -11.19 -29.98
CA ARG A 15 -20.42 -9.93 -29.27
C ARG A 15 -19.11 -10.05 -28.50
N GLU A 16 -18.94 -11.12 -27.72
CA GLU A 16 -17.70 -11.37 -26.99
C GLU A 16 -16.49 -11.41 -27.95
N TYR A 17 -16.55 -12.19 -29.02
CA TYR A 17 -15.45 -12.29 -29.99
C TYR A 17 -15.13 -10.95 -30.66
N CYS A 18 -16.14 -10.15 -30.96
CA CYS A 18 -15.92 -8.81 -31.52
C CYS A 18 -15.21 -7.88 -30.52
N LEU A 19 -15.61 -7.90 -29.24
CA LEU A 19 -14.99 -7.11 -28.18
C LEU A 19 -13.54 -7.55 -27.90
N GLN A 20 -13.27 -8.85 -27.87
CA GLN A 20 -11.90 -9.39 -27.77
C GLN A 20 -11.04 -9.00 -28.98
N GLY A 21 -11.64 -8.97 -30.17
CA GLY A 21 -10.99 -8.49 -31.38
C GLY A 21 -10.65 -6.99 -31.29
N PHE A 22 -11.57 -6.15 -30.77
CA PHE A 22 -11.28 -4.74 -30.51
C PHE A 22 -10.14 -4.56 -29.50
N GLU A 23 -10.15 -5.31 -28.40
CA GLU A 23 -9.06 -5.31 -27.43
C GLU A 23 -7.70 -5.61 -28.10
N SER A 24 -7.67 -6.67 -28.92
CA SER A 24 -6.47 -7.08 -29.65
C SER A 24 -5.97 -6.01 -30.62
N LEU A 25 -6.87 -5.35 -31.35
CA LEU A 25 -6.54 -4.27 -32.29
C LEU A 25 -6.00 -3.05 -31.55
N VAL A 26 -6.61 -2.69 -30.41
CA VAL A 26 -6.17 -1.57 -29.57
C VAL A 26 -4.75 -1.80 -29.05
N ARG A 27 -4.42 -3.01 -28.60
CA ARG A 27 -3.08 -3.33 -28.10
C ARG A 27 -2.02 -3.45 -29.19
N ARG A 28 -2.37 -4.01 -30.37
CA ARG A 28 -1.39 -4.34 -31.42
C ARG A 28 -1.22 -3.26 -32.48
N CYS A 29 -2.25 -2.46 -32.74
CA CYS A 29 -2.26 -1.45 -33.81
C CYS A 29 -2.74 -0.09 -33.28
N PRO A 30 -2.07 0.51 -32.28
CA PRO A 30 -2.53 1.74 -31.67
C PRO A 30 -2.55 2.89 -32.67
N LYS A 31 -1.63 3.05 -33.63
CA LYS A 31 -1.72 4.25 -34.49
C LYS A 31 -2.93 4.19 -35.44
N GLU A 32 -3.17 3.02 -36.01
CA GLU A 32 -4.13 2.76 -37.07
C GLU A 32 -5.58 2.77 -36.55
N ILE A 33 -5.80 2.29 -35.32
CA ILE A 33 -7.15 2.19 -34.73
C ILE A 33 -7.64 3.48 -34.08
N SER A 34 -6.78 4.49 -33.90
CA SER A 34 -7.09 5.78 -33.25
C SER A 34 -8.43 6.41 -33.67
N PRO A 35 -8.77 6.55 -34.98
CA PRO A 35 -10.04 7.16 -35.39
C PRO A 35 -11.28 6.34 -34.97
N HIS A 36 -11.11 5.06 -34.66
CA HIS A 36 -12.20 4.16 -34.26
C HIS A 36 -12.33 4.02 -32.73
N VAL A 37 -11.37 4.54 -31.95
CA VAL A 37 -11.37 4.44 -30.48
C VAL A 37 -12.66 5.03 -29.86
N PRO A 38 -13.16 6.22 -30.24
CA PRO A 38 -14.40 6.75 -29.67
C PRO A 38 -15.61 5.82 -29.88
N THR A 39 -15.69 5.18 -31.05
CA THR A 39 -16.74 4.21 -31.37
C THR A 39 -16.60 2.94 -30.54
N ILE A 40 -15.38 2.43 -30.37
CA ILE A 40 -15.09 1.25 -29.55
C ILE A 40 -15.48 1.53 -28.10
N VAL A 41 -15.09 2.69 -27.55
CA VAL A 41 -15.44 3.10 -26.19
C VAL A 41 -16.95 3.14 -26.01
N ARG A 42 -17.69 3.78 -26.93
CA ARG A 42 -19.16 3.84 -26.86
C ARG A 42 -19.79 2.45 -26.82
N ILE A 43 -19.32 1.53 -27.67
CA ILE A 43 -19.80 0.14 -27.73
C ILE A 43 -19.48 -0.59 -26.42
N CYS A 44 -18.26 -0.45 -25.90
CA CYS A 44 -17.89 -1.11 -24.65
C CYS A 44 -18.68 -0.56 -23.46
N LEU A 45 -18.97 0.75 -23.40
CA LEU A 45 -19.79 1.34 -22.34
C LEU A 45 -21.24 0.86 -22.39
N GLU A 46 -21.79 0.67 -23.59
CA GLU A 46 -23.12 0.09 -23.82
C GLU A 46 -23.17 -1.36 -23.31
N TYR A 47 -22.23 -2.20 -23.76
CA TYR A 47 -22.17 -3.61 -23.37
C TYR A 47 -21.68 -3.86 -21.95
N LEU A 48 -21.03 -2.88 -21.32
CA LEU A 48 -20.72 -2.95 -19.88
C LEU A 48 -22.01 -2.94 -19.03
N CYS A 49 -23.06 -2.28 -19.51
CA CYS A 49 -24.36 -2.21 -18.80
C CYS A 49 -25.35 -3.29 -19.28
N TYR A 50 -24.95 -4.17 -20.20
CA TYR A 50 -25.82 -5.18 -20.78
C TYR A 50 -25.98 -6.36 -19.82
N ASP A 51 -27.07 -6.33 -19.04
CA ASP A 51 -27.46 -7.39 -18.12
C ASP A 51 -28.97 -7.68 -18.27
N PRO A 52 -29.36 -8.40 -19.34
CA PRO A 52 -30.77 -8.68 -19.61
C PRO A 52 -31.45 -9.53 -18.52
N ASN A 53 -30.66 -10.18 -17.67
CA ASN A 53 -31.11 -11.12 -16.65
C ASN A 53 -31.04 -10.51 -15.24
N TYR A 54 -30.86 -9.19 -15.10
CA TYR A 54 -30.79 -8.54 -13.80
C TYR A 54 -31.36 -7.13 -13.80
N ASN A 55 -32.19 -6.83 -12.81
CA ASN A 55 -32.68 -5.48 -12.57
C ASN A 55 -31.92 -4.83 -11.41
N TYR A 56 -31.19 -3.77 -11.72
CA TYR A 56 -30.34 -3.06 -10.76
C TYR A 56 -31.08 -2.01 -9.91
N ASP A 57 -32.38 -1.81 -10.15
CA ASP A 57 -33.22 -0.82 -9.46
C ASP A 57 -33.75 -1.34 -8.11
N ASP A 58 -33.77 -2.66 -7.88
CA ASP A 58 -34.31 -3.28 -6.67
C ASP A 58 -33.29 -3.35 -5.49
N GLU A 59 -32.00 -3.13 -5.74
CA GLU A 59 -30.95 -3.19 -4.69
C GLU A 59 -30.89 -1.93 -3.80
N ASP A 60 -31.34 -0.76 -4.28
CA ASP A 60 -31.26 0.48 -3.50
C ASP A 60 -32.27 0.52 -2.33
N GLU A 61 -33.25 -0.40 -2.28
CA GLU A 61 -34.22 -0.54 -1.18
C GLU A 61 -33.79 -1.53 -0.07
N ILE A 62 -32.86 -2.46 -0.33
CA ILE A 62 -32.47 -3.53 0.63
C ILE A 62 -31.29 -3.08 1.52
N MET A 63 -31.33 -1.84 2.01
CA MET A 63 -30.38 -1.29 2.98
C MET A 63 -31.00 -1.22 4.38
N MET A 64 -31.61 -2.32 4.83
CA MET A 64 -31.97 -2.52 6.24
C MET A 64 -31.14 -3.66 6.84
N ASP A 65 -30.18 -3.24 7.67
CA ASP A 65 -29.67 -3.97 8.85
C ASP A 65 -29.21 -5.43 8.63
N LEU A 66 -27.95 -5.61 8.23
CA LEU A 66 -27.24 -6.89 8.32
C LEU A 66 -26.85 -7.21 9.78
N ASP A 67 -27.78 -7.06 10.73
CA ASP A 67 -27.67 -7.71 12.03
C ASP A 67 -28.61 -8.93 12.04
N ARG A 68 -28.02 -10.09 11.74
CA ARG A 68 -28.57 -11.45 11.91
C ARG A 68 -29.86 -11.77 11.15
N GLY A 69 -29.72 -12.45 10.03
CA GLY A 69 -30.80 -13.21 9.41
C GLY A 69 -30.26 -14.08 8.28
N ASP A 70 -30.06 -15.35 8.58
CA ASP A 70 -29.88 -16.41 7.60
C ASP A 70 -31.17 -16.52 6.79
N THR A 71 -31.20 -15.95 5.58
CA THR A 71 -32.28 -16.17 4.62
C THR A 71 -31.70 -16.89 3.42
N ASP A 72 -31.67 -18.22 3.55
CA ASP A 72 -31.73 -19.17 2.44
C ASP A 72 -32.87 -18.77 1.51
N GLY A 73 -32.51 -18.43 0.28
CA GLY A 73 -33.43 -18.04 -0.79
C GLY A 73 -32.73 -18.05 -2.14
N GLU A 74 -31.82 -19.01 -2.35
CA GLU A 74 -31.26 -19.29 -3.68
C GLU A 74 -32.29 -20.12 -4.46
N GLU A 75 -33.26 -19.44 -5.10
CA GLU A 75 -33.94 -20.03 -6.25
C GLU A 75 -32.89 -20.16 -7.36
N GLU A 76 -32.35 -21.37 -7.55
CA GLU A 76 -31.46 -21.73 -8.66
C GLU A 76 -32.19 -21.54 -10.00
N TYR A 77 -31.98 -20.39 -10.64
CA TYR A 77 -32.27 -20.21 -12.07
C TYR A 77 -31.19 -20.97 -12.86
N SER A 78 -31.63 -21.73 -13.87
CA SER A 78 -30.78 -22.57 -14.73
C SER A 78 -29.69 -21.76 -15.45
N ASP A 79 -28.43 -21.88 -15.00
CA ASP A 79 -27.21 -21.13 -15.36
C ASP A 79 -26.61 -21.47 -16.74
N ASP A 80 -27.09 -22.50 -17.43
CA ASP A 80 -26.37 -23.03 -18.61
C ASP A 80 -26.40 -22.15 -19.88
N ASP A 81 -27.29 -21.13 -19.97
CA ASP A 81 -27.44 -20.29 -21.17
C ASP A 81 -27.08 -18.79 -20.96
N ASP A 82 -26.72 -18.33 -19.75
CA ASP A 82 -26.37 -16.91 -19.53
C ASP A 82 -24.90 -16.61 -19.88
N MET A 83 -24.69 -16.10 -21.09
CA MET A 83 -23.38 -15.68 -21.59
C MET A 83 -23.19 -14.15 -21.53
N SER A 84 -24.16 -13.41 -20.99
CA SER A 84 -24.15 -11.94 -20.95
C SER A 84 -22.98 -11.40 -20.11
N TRP A 85 -22.57 -12.13 -19.07
CA TRP A 85 -21.43 -11.76 -18.24
C TRP A 85 -20.11 -11.78 -19.01
N LYS A 86 -19.95 -12.65 -20.02
CA LYS A 86 -18.75 -12.69 -20.86
C LYS A 86 -18.66 -11.45 -21.75
N VAL A 87 -19.79 -10.97 -22.23
CA VAL A 87 -19.89 -9.71 -22.98
C VAL A 87 -19.51 -8.51 -22.11
N ARG A 88 -20.04 -8.43 -20.87
CA ARG A 88 -19.66 -7.38 -19.90
C ARG A 88 -18.16 -7.45 -19.56
N ARG A 89 -17.64 -8.65 -19.34
CA ARG A 89 -16.21 -8.90 -19.07
C ARG A 89 -15.31 -8.45 -20.20
N ALA A 90 -15.62 -8.84 -21.44
CA ALA A 90 -14.85 -8.47 -22.62
C ALA A 90 -14.88 -6.95 -22.84
N SER A 91 -16.00 -6.30 -22.54
CA SER A 91 -16.14 -4.84 -22.57
C SER A 91 -15.21 -4.16 -21.56
N ALA A 92 -15.16 -4.63 -20.31
CA ALA A 92 -14.28 -4.10 -19.28
C ALA A 92 -12.79 -4.22 -19.67
N LYS A 93 -12.38 -5.39 -20.18
CA LYS A 93 -11.00 -5.61 -20.66
C LYS A 93 -10.64 -4.76 -21.87
N CYS A 94 -11.58 -4.55 -22.79
CA CYS A 94 -11.38 -3.66 -23.92
C CYS A 94 -11.19 -2.21 -23.46
N LEU A 95 -12.00 -1.74 -22.50
CA LEU A 95 -11.84 -0.41 -21.89
C LEU A 95 -10.48 -0.27 -21.19
N GLU A 96 -10.05 -1.28 -20.43
CA GLU A 96 -8.71 -1.31 -19.82
C GLU A 96 -7.61 -1.15 -20.88
N ALA A 97 -7.70 -1.89 -21.99
CA ALA A 97 -6.74 -1.81 -23.09
C ALA A 97 -6.72 -0.43 -23.76
N VAL A 98 -7.89 0.18 -23.96
CA VAL A 98 -8.00 1.54 -24.51
C VAL A 98 -7.33 2.55 -23.59
N VAL A 99 -7.64 2.50 -22.30
CA VAL A 99 -7.07 3.42 -21.31
C VAL A 99 -5.56 3.25 -21.20
N ALA A 100 -5.06 2.02 -21.18
CA ALA A 100 -3.62 1.73 -21.07
C ALA A 100 -2.79 2.13 -22.32
N THR A 101 -3.43 2.35 -23.47
CA THR A 101 -2.72 2.67 -24.73
C THR A 101 -2.87 4.13 -25.16
N ARG A 102 -3.82 4.89 -24.60
CA ARG A 102 -4.19 6.25 -25.04
C ARG A 102 -4.05 7.29 -23.95
N HIS A 103 -2.82 7.72 -23.71
CA HIS A 103 -2.55 8.74 -22.71
C HIS A 103 -3.13 10.12 -23.09
N GLU A 104 -3.29 10.39 -24.39
CA GLU A 104 -3.76 11.65 -24.94
C GLU A 104 -5.26 11.90 -24.74
N MET A 105 -6.04 10.85 -24.50
CA MET A 105 -7.50 10.92 -24.31
C MET A 105 -7.91 10.89 -22.83
N LEU A 106 -6.97 11.06 -21.90
CA LEU A 106 -7.20 10.82 -20.47
C LEU A 106 -8.34 11.68 -19.89
N THR A 107 -8.44 12.95 -20.28
CA THR A 107 -9.54 13.85 -19.87
C THR A 107 -10.91 13.33 -20.36
N GLU A 108 -10.99 12.81 -21.58
CA GLU A 108 -12.23 12.22 -22.11
C GLU A 108 -12.60 10.93 -21.37
N PHE A 109 -11.61 10.11 -21.02
CA PHE A 109 -11.83 8.90 -20.22
C PHE A 109 -12.34 9.21 -18.82
N TYR A 110 -11.86 10.28 -18.18
CA TYR A 110 -12.40 10.74 -16.91
C TYR A 110 -13.85 11.24 -17.02
N ARG A 111 -14.28 11.75 -18.18
CA ARG A 111 -15.67 12.19 -18.40
C ARG A 111 -16.62 11.05 -18.75
N ALA A 112 -16.18 10.10 -19.57
CA ALA A 112 -17.05 9.06 -20.13
C ALA A 112 -16.86 7.68 -19.48
N ILE A 113 -15.62 7.24 -19.28
CA ILE A 113 -15.31 5.88 -18.79
C ILE A 113 -15.36 5.82 -17.27
N SER A 114 -14.72 6.77 -16.59
CA SER A 114 -14.62 6.76 -15.12
C SER A 114 -15.98 6.71 -14.41
N PRO A 115 -16.97 7.58 -14.72
CA PRO A 115 -18.27 7.54 -14.04
C PRO A 115 -19.05 6.25 -14.35
N ALA A 116 -18.93 5.72 -15.57
CA ALA A 116 -19.57 4.48 -15.97
C ALA A 116 -19.00 3.26 -15.23
N LEU A 117 -17.68 3.19 -15.07
CA LEU A 117 -17.03 2.15 -14.27
C LEU A 117 -17.45 2.25 -12.80
N ILE A 118 -17.42 3.44 -12.19
CA ILE A 118 -17.85 3.67 -10.80
C ILE A 118 -19.30 3.20 -10.59
N ALA A 119 -20.20 3.56 -11.50
CA ALA A 119 -21.60 3.14 -11.44
C ALA A 119 -21.79 1.62 -11.54
N ARG A 120 -20.83 0.91 -12.15
CA ARG A 120 -20.85 -0.55 -12.34
C ARG A 120 -20.05 -1.33 -11.32
N PHE A 121 -19.54 -0.70 -10.25
CA PHE A 121 -18.95 -1.43 -9.12
C PHE A 121 -19.96 -2.33 -8.39
N LYS A 122 -21.27 -2.12 -8.62
CA LYS A 122 -22.36 -2.99 -8.14
C LYS A 122 -22.61 -4.26 -8.98
N GLU A 123 -21.74 -4.57 -9.95
CA GLU A 123 -21.84 -5.80 -10.75
C GLU A 123 -22.00 -7.06 -9.88
N ARG A 124 -22.92 -7.97 -10.22
CA ARG A 124 -23.15 -9.20 -9.43
C ARG A 124 -22.05 -10.24 -9.68
N GLU A 125 -21.53 -10.29 -10.90
CA GLU A 125 -20.54 -11.28 -11.31
C GLU A 125 -19.14 -10.92 -10.83
N GLU A 126 -18.58 -11.71 -9.90
CA GLU A 126 -17.31 -11.39 -9.25
C GLU A 126 -16.14 -11.27 -10.25
N ASN A 127 -16.12 -12.09 -11.31
CA ASN A 127 -15.10 -12.03 -12.35
C ASN A 127 -15.18 -10.73 -13.18
N VAL A 128 -16.40 -10.30 -13.52
CA VAL A 128 -16.64 -9.06 -14.27
C VAL A 128 -16.27 -7.86 -13.40
N LYS A 129 -16.69 -7.86 -12.13
CA LYS A 129 -16.36 -6.82 -11.14
C LYS A 129 -14.85 -6.61 -11.00
N VAL A 130 -14.07 -7.69 -10.93
CA VAL A 130 -12.60 -7.61 -10.86
C VAL A 130 -12.01 -6.96 -12.14
N ASP A 131 -12.49 -7.34 -13.32
CA ASP A 131 -12.04 -6.71 -14.58
C ASP A 131 -12.45 -5.23 -14.69
N ILE A 132 -13.60 -4.84 -14.11
CA ILE A 132 -14.01 -3.42 -13.96
C ILE A 132 -13.03 -2.65 -13.06
N PHE A 133 -12.62 -3.23 -11.93
CA PHE A 133 -11.60 -2.63 -11.07
C PHE A 133 -10.24 -2.51 -11.78
N HIS A 134 -9.84 -3.50 -12.58
CA HIS A 134 -8.61 -3.42 -13.39
C HIS A 134 -8.68 -2.28 -14.42
N ALA A 135 -9.80 -2.11 -15.11
CA ALA A 135 -10.01 -0.99 -16.04
C ALA A 135 -9.84 0.37 -15.34
N TYR A 136 -10.40 0.52 -14.13
CA TYR A 136 -10.25 1.76 -13.36
C TYR A 136 -8.82 1.95 -12.83
N MET A 137 -8.15 0.89 -12.38
CA MET A 137 -6.74 0.95 -11.98
C MET A 137 -5.82 1.34 -13.14
N ALA A 138 -6.12 0.90 -14.37
CA ALA A 138 -5.40 1.36 -15.56
C ALA A 138 -5.53 2.88 -15.75
N LEU A 139 -6.71 3.45 -15.50
CA LEU A 139 -6.94 4.90 -15.55
C LEU A 139 -6.09 5.66 -14.50
N LEU A 140 -6.04 5.14 -13.27
CA LEU A 140 -5.21 5.71 -12.21
C LEU A 140 -3.72 5.64 -12.57
N ARG A 141 -3.24 4.49 -13.03
CA ARG A 141 -1.84 4.32 -13.44
C ARG A 141 -1.45 5.25 -14.59
N GLN A 142 -2.35 5.47 -15.55
CA GLN A 142 -2.13 6.38 -16.66
C GLN A 142 -2.08 7.86 -16.24
N THR A 143 -2.65 8.19 -15.09
CA THR A 143 -2.67 9.54 -14.51
C THR A 143 -1.40 9.86 -13.71
N ARG A 144 -0.66 8.84 -13.27
CA ARG A 144 0.57 9.00 -12.48
C ARG A 144 1.68 9.82 -13.15
N PRO A 145 1.98 9.69 -14.46
CA PRO A 145 2.99 10.54 -15.11
C PRO A 145 2.63 12.03 -15.09
N ALA A 146 1.34 12.37 -15.13
CA ALA A 146 0.89 13.76 -15.06
C ALA A 146 1.22 14.41 -13.71
N MET A 147 1.21 13.64 -12.61
CA MET A 147 1.67 14.09 -11.30
C MET A 147 3.18 14.35 -11.25
N GLN A 148 3.97 13.47 -11.88
CA GLN A 148 5.43 13.60 -11.87
C GLN A 148 5.90 14.77 -12.75
N ALA A 149 5.19 15.04 -13.85
CA ALA A 149 5.47 16.18 -14.72
C ALA A 149 5.10 17.53 -14.08
N GLY A 150 4.10 17.57 -13.19
CA GLY A 150 3.72 18.76 -12.40
C GLY A 150 4.50 18.95 -11.09
N GLY A 151 5.40 18.02 -10.75
CA GLY A 151 6.06 17.96 -9.45
C GLY A 151 7.33 18.81 -9.27
N ASP A 152 7.75 19.58 -10.29
CA ASP A 152 8.91 20.47 -10.20
C ASP A 152 8.46 21.94 -10.02
N GLY A 153 8.11 22.28 -8.78
CA GLY A 153 8.27 23.63 -8.24
C GLY A 153 7.56 24.81 -8.93
N GLY A 154 6.28 24.69 -9.29
CA GLY A 154 5.51 25.86 -9.74
C GLY A 154 4.02 25.73 -9.45
N ASP A 155 3.45 26.79 -8.86
CA ASP A 155 2.02 27.15 -8.90
C ASP A 155 1.54 27.26 -10.36
N MET A 156 1.49 26.14 -11.07
CA MET A 156 0.67 26.04 -12.27
C MET A 156 -0.74 25.81 -11.75
N VAL A 157 -1.59 26.83 -11.93
CA VAL A 157 -3.03 26.73 -11.80
C VAL A 157 -3.44 25.44 -12.52
N GLU A 158 -3.79 24.38 -11.77
CA GLU A 158 -4.40 23.19 -12.34
C GLU A 158 -5.61 23.72 -13.10
N GLY A 159 -5.59 23.67 -14.44
CA GLY A 159 -6.79 24.00 -15.19
C GLY A 159 -7.93 23.11 -14.68
N ASP A 160 -9.12 23.67 -14.50
CA ASP A 160 -10.30 22.95 -13.98
C ASP A 160 -10.62 21.66 -14.78
N GLU A 161 -10.06 21.52 -15.99
CA GLU A 161 -10.21 20.34 -16.86
C GLU A 161 -9.02 19.36 -16.86
N SER A 162 -8.05 19.52 -15.96
CA SER A 162 -6.94 18.58 -15.87
C SER A 162 -7.42 17.18 -15.44
N PRO A 163 -6.79 16.08 -15.90
CA PRO A 163 -7.13 14.72 -15.44
C PRO A 163 -7.12 14.56 -13.91
N LEU A 164 -6.26 15.32 -13.23
CA LEU A 164 -6.12 15.31 -11.78
C LEU A 164 -7.25 16.05 -11.07
N ALA A 165 -7.66 17.21 -11.58
CA ALA A 165 -8.83 17.92 -11.08
C ALA A 165 -10.10 17.05 -11.24
N LEU A 166 -10.25 16.38 -12.40
CA LEU A 166 -11.34 15.44 -12.63
C LEU A 166 -11.29 14.25 -11.68
N LEU A 167 -10.12 13.62 -11.48
CA LEU A 167 -9.96 12.54 -10.52
C LEU A 167 -10.31 12.99 -9.10
N ARG A 168 -9.84 14.16 -8.65
CA ARG A 168 -10.17 14.74 -7.32
C ARG A 168 -11.68 14.89 -7.15
N SER A 169 -12.37 15.42 -8.16
CA SER A 169 -13.84 15.58 -8.13
C SER A 169 -14.60 14.24 -8.04
N GLN A 170 -13.97 13.14 -8.46
CA GLN A 170 -14.55 11.80 -8.46
C GLN A 170 -14.16 10.94 -7.24
N VAL A 171 -13.31 11.43 -6.33
CA VAL A 171 -12.88 10.66 -5.14
C VAL A 171 -14.08 10.27 -4.27
N GLU A 172 -14.96 11.22 -3.94
CA GLU A 172 -16.12 10.92 -3.09
C GLU A 172 -17.05 9.85 -3.68
N PRO A 173 -17.55 9.96 -4.94
CA PRO A 173 -18.40 8.92 -5.52
C PRO A 173 -17.66 7.58 -5.66
N LEU A 174 -16.37 7.60 -6.00
CA LEU A 174 -15.54 6.39 -6.09
C LEU A 174 -15.47 5.67 -4.73
N VAL A 175 -15.14 6.39 -3.66
CA VAL A 175 -15.00 5.82 -2.32
C VAL A 175 -16.35 5.34 -1.78
N LYS A 176 -17.44 6.07 -2.03
CA LYS A 176 -18.79 5.63 -1.67
C LYS A 176 -19.16 4.31 -2.37
N ALA A 177 -18.86 4.18 -3.66
CA ALA A 177 -19.11 2.95 -4.41
C ALA A 177 -18.29 1.77 -3.86
N LEU A 178 -16.99 1.97 -3.61
CA LEU A 178 -16.10 0.95 -3.05
C LEU A 178 -16.49 0.55 -1.62
N HIS A 179 -16.94 1.50 -0.80
CA HIS A 179 -17.37 1.22 0.57
C HIS A 179 -18.53 0.24 0.64
N ARG A 180 -19.47 0.33 -0.30
CA ARG A 180 -20.56 -0.65 -0.44
C ARG A 180 -19.98 -2.04 -0.72
N GLN A 181 -19.00 -2.13 -1.62
CA GLN A 181 -18.34 -3.39 -2.00
C GLN A 181 -17.42 -3.95 -0.90
N LEU A 182 -16.85 -3.10 -0.03
CA LEU A 182 -16.04 -3.54 1.10
C LEU A 182 -16.85 -4.31 2.16
N ARG A 183 -18.17 -4.19 2.12
CA ARG A 183 -19.11 -4.91 2.99
C ARG A 183 -19.73 -6.16 2.33
N ASP A 184 -19.38 -6.42 1.08
CA ASP A 184 -19.85 -7.58 0.32
C ASP A 184 -19.24 -8.88 0.87
N LYS A 185 -19.98 -10.00 0.74
CA LYS A 185 -19.51 -11.34 1.09
C LYS A 185 -18.32 -11.75 0.20
N GLY A 186 -18.31 -11.31 -1.07
CA GLY A 186 -17.28 -11.66 -2.06
C GLY A 186 -15.85 -11.29 -1.64
N LEU A 187 -14.98 -12.29 -1.48
CA LEU A 187 -13.60 -12.09 -1.06
C LEU A 187 -12.75 -11.39 -2.13
N ARG A 188 -12.88 -11.75 -3.42
CA ARG A 188 -12.06 -11.15 -4.49
C ARG A 188 -12.49 -9.72 -4.76
N ALA A 189 -13.79 -9.44 -4.65
CA ALA A 189 -14.33 -8.08 -4.74
C ALA A 189 -13.72 -7.16 -3.67
N ARG A 190 -13.72 -7.59 -2.41
CA ARG A 190 -13.12 -6.84 -1.29
C ARG A 190 -11.60 -6.62 -1.48
N GLN A 191 -10.86 -7.64 -1.93
CA GLN A 191 -9.43 -7.49 -2.26
C GLN A 191 -9.20 -6.47 -3.39
N GLY A 192 -10.03 -6.53 -4.44
CA GLY A 192 -10.02 -5.57 -5.53
C GLY A 192 -10.25 -4.14 -5.05
N CYS A 193 -11.16 -3.94 -4.09
CA CYS A 193 -11.40 -2.62 -3.49
C CYS A 193 -10.16 -2.07 -2.78
N PHE A 194 -9.50 -2.87 -1.94
CA PHE A 194 -8.28 -2.43 -1.26
C PHE A 194 -7.16 -2.11 -2.25
N THR A 195 -6.99 -2.92 -3.30
CA THR A 195 -5.97 -2.68 -4.33
C THR A 195 -6.25 -1.39 -5.10
N LEU A 196 -7.52 -1.13 -5.44
CA LEU A 196 -7.91 0.08 -6.14
C LEU A 196 -7.76 1.33 -5.25
N LEU A 197 -8.09 1.25 -3.97
CA LEU A 197 -7.85 2.32 -2.99
C LEU A 197 -6.34 2.57 -2.80
N GLN A 198 -5.50 1.53 -2.77
CA GLN A 198 -4.04 1.68 -2.73
C GLN A 198 -3.53 2.47 -3.94
N GLU A 199 -3.95 2.10 -5.15
CA GLU A 199 -3.55 2.79 -6.39
C GLU A 199 -4.02 4.25 -6.37
N LEU A 200 -5.24 4.52 -5.89
CA LEU A 200 -5.76 5.89 -5.76
C LEU A 200 -4.87 6.73 -4.83
N VAL A 201 -4.49 6.20 -3.67
CA VAL A 201 -3.65 6.90 -2.69
C VAL A 201 -2.25 7.17 -3.21
N VAL A 202 -1.69 6.25 -4.01
CA VAL A 202 -0.39 6.44 -4.65
C VAL A 202 -0.45 7.53 -5.72
N VAL A 203 -1.56 7.65 -6.45
CA VAL A 203 -1.75 8.69 -7.49
C VAL A 203 -2.09 10.04 -6.87
N LEU A 204 -2.94 10.08 -5.82
CA LEU A 204 -3.32 11.28 -5.09
C LEU A 204 -3.07 11.11 -3.58
N PRO A 205 -1.86 11.41 -3.10
CA PRO A 205 -1.58 11.43 -1.66
C PRO A 205 -2.54 12.39 -0.94
N GLY A 206 -3.09 11.96 0.20
CA GLY A 206 -4.06 12.73 0.97
C GLY A 206 -5.52 12.60 0.52
N ALA A 207 -5.82 11.98 -0.62
CA ALA A 207 -7.18 11.95 -1.19
C ALA A 207 -8.23 11.26 -0.29
N LEU A 208 -7.82 10.34 0.58
CA LEU A 208 -8.75 9.59 1.43
C LEU A 208 -8.90 10.21 2.83
N ALA A 209 -8.37 11.40 3.09
CA ALA A 209 -8.37 12.00 4.43
C ALA A 209 -9.77 12.08 5.05
N ASP A 210 -10.74 12.62 4.32
CA ASP A 210 -12.14 12.77 4.78
C ASP A 210 -12.89 11.43 4.85
N HIS A 211 -12.34 10.38 4.25
CA HIS A 211 -12.92 9.04 4.17
C HIS A 211 -12.29 8.03 5.14
N VAL A 212 -11.24 8.41 5.90
CA VAL A 212 -10.65 7.52 6.91
C VAL A 212 -11.69 6.99 7.92
N PRO A 213 -12.64 7.79 8.44
CA PRO A 213 -13.61 7.29 9.42
C PRO A 213 -14.50 6.14 8.91
N MET A 214 -14.83 6.13 7.61
CA MET A 214 -15.65 5.08 7.00
C MET A 214 -14.83 3.84 6.61
N LEU A 215 -13.54 4.01 6.29
CA LEU A 215 -12.65 2.92 5.87
C LEU A 215 -12.06 2.13 7.04
N VAL A 216 -11.81 2.78 8.19
CA VAL A 216 -11.21 2.13 9.37
C VAL A 216 -12.04 0.92 9.84
N PRO A 217 -13.38 0.99 9.99
CA PRO A 217 -14.18 -0.18 10.35
C PRO A 217 -14.04 -1.34 9.36
N CYS A 218 -13.93 -1.07 8.05
CA CYS A 218 -13.73 -2.09 7.03
C CYS A 218 -12.36 -2.77 7.17
N VAL A 219 -11.31 -2.00 7.47
CA VAL A 219 -9.98 -2.54 7.78
C VAL A 219 -10.02 -3.43 9.02
N GLN A 220 -10.68 -2.99 10.10
CA GLN A 220 -10.83 -3.77 11.32
C GLN A 220 -11.56 -5.10 11.07
N PHE A 221 -12.65 -5.05 10.28
CA PHE A 221 -13.43 -6.22 9.90
C PHE A 221 -12.57 -7.24 9.13
N SER A 222 -11.89 -6.81 8.07
CA SER A 222 -11.06 -7.70 7.23
C SER A 222 -9.84 -8.28 7.96
N LEU A 223 -9.34 -7.62 9.02
CA LEU A 223 -8.24 -8.16 9.85
C LEU A 223 -8.73 -9.13 10.93
N SER A 224 -9.90 -8.87 11.51
CA SER A 224 -10.41 -9.60 12.69
C SER A 224 -11.32 -10.77 12.32
N ASP A 225 -11.89 -10.78 11.11
CA ASP A 225 -12.78 -11.83 10.64
C ASP A 225 -12.04 -13.17 10.51
N LYS A 226 -12.65 -14.22 11.05
CA LYS A 226 -12.10 -15.59 11.02
C LYS A 226 -12.22 -16.22 9.64
N ASN A 227 -13.18 -15.78 8.84
CA ASN A 227 -13.40 -16.28 7.47
C ASN A 227 -12.48 -15.58 6.46
N SER A 228 -11.76 -14.54 6.87
CA SER A 228 -10.85 -13.81 5.99
C SER A 228 -9.60 -14.64 5.69
N SER A 229 -9.35 -14.85 4.40
CA SER A 229 -8.18 -15.58 3.91
C SER A 229 -6.88 -14.86 4.28
N SER A 230 -5.76 -15.60 4.31
CA SER A 230 -4.44 -15.00 4.57
C SER A 230 -4.09 -13.89 3.57
N ASN A 231 -4.49 -14.05 2.30
CA ASN A 231 -4.28 -13.03 1.27
C ASN A 231 -5.10 -11.76 1.55
N MET A 232 -6.36 -11.90 1.98
CA MET A 232 -7.19 -10.74 2.38
C MET A 232 -6.52 -9.93 3.49
N LYS A 233 -6.01 -10.61 4.53
CA LYS A 233 -5.32 -9.93 5.63
C LYS A 233 -4.05 -9.22 5.17
N ILE A 234 -3.27 -9.87 4.29
CA ILE A 234 -2.06 -9.27 3.70
C ILE A 234 -2.40 -8.02 2.89
N ASP A 235 -3.40 -8.08 2.01
CA ASP A 235 -3.81 -6.95 1.18
C ASP A 235 -4.38 -5.80 2.02
N THR A 236 -5.12 -6.13 3.08
CA THR A 236 -5.65 -5.17 4.05
C THR A 236 -4.52 -4.45 4.80
N LEU A 237 -3.50 -5.18 5.25
CA LEU A 237 -2.32 -4.60 5.91
C LEU A 237 -1.49 -3.76 4.93
N ALA A 238 -1.31 -4.22 3.70
CA ALA A 238 -0.64 -3.45 2.64
C ALA A 238 -1.39 -2.14 2.35
N PHE A 239 -2.73 -2.17 2.35
CA PHE A 239 -3.55 -0.98 2.17
C PHE A 239 -3.39 -0.02 3.35
N LEU A 240 -3.49 -0.52 4.59
CA LEU A 240 -3.30 0.29 5.78
C LEU A 240 -1.91 0.93 5.80
N ASN A 241 -0.85 0.19 5.46
CA ASN A 241 0.49 0.74 5.34
C ASN A 241 0.57 1.85 4.28
N CYS A 242 -0.02 1.64 3.09
CA CYS A 242 -0.08 2.66 2.04
C CYS A 242 -0.81 3.92 2.51
N LEU A 243 -1.96 3.74 3.18
CA LEU A 243 -2.78 4.82 3.71
C LEU A 243 -2.00 5.67 4.72
N LEU A 244 -1.32 5.04 5.67
CA LEU A 244 -0.52 5.70 6.71
C LEU A 244 0.70 6.46 6.15
N ILE A 245 1.28 6.00 5.04
CA ILE A 245 2.45 6.65 4.42
C ILE A 245 2.08 7.94 3.68
N HIS A 246 0.91 7.99 3.06
CA HIS A 246 0.52 9.05 2.12
C HIS A 246 -0.51 10.04 2.66
N HIS A 247 -0.80 10.03 3.97
CA HIS A 247 -1.72 10.97 4.61
C HIS A 247 -1.06 11.62 5.82
N ASN A 248 -1.55 12.81 6.18
CA ASN A 248 -1.09 13.47 7.40
C ASN A 248 -1.45 12.60 8.63
N PRO A 249 -0.50 12.35 9.55
CA PRO A 249 -0.73 11.61 10.78
C PRO A 249 -1.98 12.00 11.58
N VAL A 250 -2.33 13.30 11.61
CA VAL A 250 -3.44 13.84 12.42
C VAL A 250 -4.77 13.20 12.05
N VAL A 251 -4.98 12.83 10.79
CA VAL A 251 -6.22 12.21 10.31
C VAL A 251 -6.50 10.87 11.01
N PHE A 252 -5.45 10.16 11.45
CA PHE A 252 -5.59 8.85 12.07
C PHE A 252 -5.76 8.92 13.59
N HIS A 253 -5.46 10.04 14.24
CA HIS A 253 -5.39 10.14 15.70
C HIS A 253 -6.69 9.73 16.40
N ALA A 254 -7.85 10.09 15.83
CA ALA A 254 -9.16 9.67 16.34
C ALA A 254 -9.42 8.15 16.22
N HIS A 255 -8.65 7.46 15.37
CA HIS A 255 -8.85 6.05 15.00
C HIS A 255 -7.74 5.12 15.52
N ILE A 256 -6.67 5.64 16.13
CA ILE A 256 -5.54 4.84 16.61
C ILE A 256 -5.97 3.76 17.61
N GLY A 257 -6.89 4.08 18.53
CA GLY A 257 -7.42 3.10 19.49
C GLY A 257 -8.13 1.91 18.83
N ASN A 258 -8.65 2.11 17.62
CA ASN A 258 -9.33 1.08 16.83
C ASN A 258 -8.37 0.31 15.91
N LEU A 259 -7.26 0.94 15.51
CA LEU A 259 -6.28 0.36 14.58
C LEU A 259 -5.18 -0.46 15.27
N ILE A 260 -4.72 -0.05 16.45
CA ILE A 260 -3.61 -0.73 17.13
C ILE A 260 -3.93 -2.17 17.52
N PRO A 261 -5.06 -2.47 18.20
CA PRO A 261 -5.36 -3.84 18.62
C PRO A 261 -5.38 -4.89 17.49
N PRO A 262 -6.06 -4.68 16.35
CA PRO A 262 -6.04 -5.66 15.26
C PRO A 262 -4.67 -5.80 14.60
N VAL A 263 -3.86 -4.73 14.54
CA VAL A 263 -2.48 -4.81 14.03
C VAL A 263 -1.58 -5.61 14.97
N ILE A 264 -1.69 -5.40 16.29
CA ILE A 264 -0.95 -6.19 17.28
C ILE A 264 -1.35 -7.68 17.20
N SER A 265 -2.65 -7.96 17.03
CA SER A 265 -3.12 -9.33 16.82
C SER A 265 -2.51 -9.96 15.55
N ALA A 266 -2.43 -9.20 14.45
CA ALA A 266 -1.81 -9.66 13.20
C ALA A 266 -0.28 -9.86 13.32
N VAL A 267 0.42 -9.09 14.17
CA VAL A 267 1.83 -9.39 14.52
C VAL A 267 1.92 -10.75 15.21
N GLY A 268 0.94 -11.11 16.05
CA GLY A 268 0.86 -12.40 16.72
C GLY A 268 0.48 -13.59 15.82
N ASP A 269 0.18 -13.38 14.54
CA ASP A 269 -0.32 -14.42 13.63
C ASP A 269 0.67 -15.58 13.43
N SER A 270 0.14 -16.77 13.12
CA SER A 270 0.93 -17.97 12.86
C SER A 270 1.57 -17.95 11.47
N PHE A 271 0.95 -17.25 10.51
CA PHE A 271 1.47 -17.13 9.16
C PHE A 271 2.46 -15.97 9.08
N TYR A 272 3.73 -16.30 8.82
CA TYR A 272 4.84 -15.34 8.84
C TYR A 272 4.62 -14.12 7.92
N LYS A 273 3.89 -14.29 6.81
CA LYS A 273 3.67 -13.22 5.85
C LYS A 273 2.70 -12.15 6.36
N ILE A 274 1.69 -12.56 7.13
CA ILE A 274 0.82 -11.63 7.87
C ILE A 274 1.63 -10.90 8.93
N THR A 275 2.44 -11.63 9.71
CA THR A 275 3.32 -11.00 10.72
C THR A 275 4.27 -9.96 10.10
N SER A 276 4.87 -10.28 8.94
CA SER A 276 5.80 -9.40 8.22
C SER A 276 5.14 -8.07 7.82
N GLU A 277 3.94 -8.12 7.25
CA GLU A 277 3.19 -6.92 6.84
C GLU A 277 2.63 -6.17 8.06
N ALA A 278 2.21 -6.86 9.11
CA ALA A 278 1.74 -6.24 10.34
C ALA A 278 2.86 -5.43 11.03
N LEU A 279 4.09 -5.96 11.05
CA LEU A 279 5.26 -5.24 11.57
C LEU A 279 5.61 -3.99 10.74
N LEU A 280 5.34 -4.00 9.43
CA LEU A 280 5.51 -2.83 8.57
C LEU A 280 4.48 -1.75 8.87
N VAL A 281 3.22 -2.15 9.00
CA VAL A 281 2.14 -1.25 9.44
C VAL A 281 2.45 -0.66 10.81
N LEU A 282 2.87 -1.49 11.76
CA LEU A 282 3.22 -1.06 13.12
C LEU A 282 4.37 -0.03 13.11
N GLN A 283 5.36 -0.22 12.23
CA GLN A 283 6.44 0.74 12.02
C GLN A 283 5.91 2.13 11.59
N GLN A 284 4.91 2.19 10.71
CA GLN A 284 4.31 3.46 10.30
C GLN A 284 3.40 4.04 11.38
N LEU A 285 2.61 3.19 12.07
CA LEU A 285 1.77 3.62 13.19
C LEU A 285 2.58 4.33 14.27
N VAL A 286 3.78 3.85 14.59
CA VAL A 286 4.70 4.51 15.53
C VAL A 286 5.04 5.95 15.10
N LYS A 287 5.25 6.18 13.80
CA LYS A 287 5.49 7.53 13.27
C LYS A 287 4.23 8.39 13.30
N VAL A 288 3.06 7.77 13.13
CA VAL A 288 1.77 8.47 13.12
C VAL A 288 1.36 8.92 14.52
N ILE A 289 1.51 8.05 15.53
CA ILE A 289 1.19 8.40 16.92
C ILE A 289 2.16 9.43 17.49
N ARG A 290 3.42 9.42 17.02
CA ARG A 290 4.42 10.40 17.42
C ARG A 290 5.30 10.83 16.23
N PRO A 291 4.82 11.76 15.41
CA PRO A 291 5.67 12.39 14.40
C PRO A 291 6.77 13.20 15.11
N LEU A 292 7.99 13.14 14.58
CA LEU A 292 9.15 13.87 15.14
C LEU A 292 9.52 15.10 14.30
N ASP A 293 8.93 15.19 13.11
CA ASP A 293 9.06 16.24 12.11
C ASP A 293 8.01 17.34 12.24
N GLN A 294 6.92 17.07 12.95
CA GLN A 294 5.85 18.02 13.25
C GLN A 294 5.39 17.88 14.72
N GLU A 295 4.94 18.98 15.32
CA GLU A 295 4.36 18.95 16.66
C GLU A 295 3.00 18.22 16.64
N SER A 296 2.75 17.42 17.67
CA SER A 296 1.50 16.66 17.84
C SER A 296 1.05 16.71 19.29
N THR A 297 -0.25 16.95 19.49
CA THR A 297 -0.90 16.93 20.82
C THR A 297 -1.48 15.56 21.18
N PHE A 298 -1.27 14.55 20.33
CA PHE A 298 -1.83 13.22 20.53
C PHE A 298 -1.19 12.52 21.74
N LEU A 299 -2.03 11.96 22.62
CA LEU A 299 -1.61 11.21 23.80
C LEU A 299 -1.26 9.77 23.41
N PHE A 300 0.01 9.53 23.06
CA PHE A 300 0.50 8.23 22.62
C PHE A 300 0.91 7.28 23.76
N ASP A 301 1.14 7.79 24.98
CA ASP A 301 1.65 7.01 26.12
C ASP A 301 0.89 5.68 26.40
N PRO A 302 -0.46 5.61 26.31
CA PRO A 302 -1.19 4.37 26.58
C PRO A 302 -0.84 3.20 25.65
N TYR A 303 -0.33 3.48 24.44
CA TYR A 303 -0.07 2.48 23.42
C TYR A 303 1.38 2.00 23.40
N VAL A 304 2.30 2.72 24.07
CA VAL A 304 3.74 2.50 23.93
C VAL A 304 4.14 1.08 24.36
N HIS A 305 3.60 0.61 25.49
CA HIS A 305 3.99 -0.68 26.05
C HIS A 305 3.52 -1.85 25.19
N ASP A 306 2.26 -1.86 24.74
CA ASP A 306 1.70 -2.94 23.92
C ASP A 306 2.41 -3.08 22.56
N ILE A 307 2.74 -1.94 21.92
CA ILE A 307 3.52 -1.90 20.67
C ILE A 307 4.93 -2.48 20.90
N TYR A 308 5.57 -2.09 22.01
CA TYR A 308 6.89 -2.59 22.38
C TYR A 308 6.86 -4.10 22.65
N GLU A 309 5.96 -4.58 23.49
CA GLU A 309 5.92 -5.98 23.93
C GLU A 309 5.69 -6.93 22.76
N CYS A 310 4.70 -6.64 21.89
CA CYS A 310 4.42 -7.51 20.75
C CYS A 310 5.59 -7.58 19.77
N THR A 311 6.32 -6.47 19.56
CA THR A 311 7.51 -6.44 18.70
C THR A 311 8.69 -7.16 19.36
N LEU A 312 8.85 -7.04 20.68
CA LEU A 312 9.92 -7.67 21.43
C LEU A 312 9.86 -9.20 21.33
N VAL A 313 8.66 -9.78 21.38
CA VAL A 313 8.46 -11.23 21.21
C VAL A 313 9.05 -11.71 19.89
N LYS A 314 8.77 -11.02 18.78
CA LYS A 314 9.32 -11.36 17.46
C LYS A 314 10.82 -11.06 17.34
N LEU A 315 11.31 -9.99 17.97
CA LEU A 315 12.73 -9.64 17.97
C LEU A 315 13.60 -10.69 18.68
N LYS A 316 13.10 -11.25 19.80
CA LYS A 316 13.77 -12.29 20.59
C LYS A 316 13.76 -13.66 19.91
N ALA A 317 12.75 -13.93 19.08
CA ALA A 317 12.61 -15.23 18.43
C ALA A 317 13.81 -15.57 17.53
N ALA A 318 14.40 -16.74 17.74
CA ALA A 318 15.52 -17.25 16.93
C ALA A 318 15.03 -18.10 15.75
N ASP A 319 13.92 -18.83 15.92
CA ASP A 319 13.37 -19.78 14.95
C ASP A 319 12.09 -19.24 14.31
N ILE A 320 12.25 -18.17 13.54
CA ILE A 320 11.20 -17.56 12.72
C ILE A 320 11.78 -17.22 11.35
N ASP A 321 10.88 -17.01 10.39
CA ASP A 321 11.21 -16.62 9.03
C ASP A 321 12.15 -15.40 8.98
N GLN A 322 13.10 -15.41 8.04
CA GLN A 322 14.10 -14.35 7.90
C GLN A 322 13.46 -12.98 7.69
N GLU A 323 12.39 -12.91 6.90
CA GLU A 323 11.69 -11.67 6.62
C GLU A 323 11.08 -11.08 7.89
N VAL A 324 10.47 -11.92 8.74
CA VAL A 324 9.92 -11.50 10.03
C VAL A 324 11.04 -11.00 10.95
N LYS A 325 12.21 -11.65 10.96
CA LYS A 325 13.37 -11.16 11.75
C LYS A 325 13.79 -9.76 11.30
N GLU A 326 13.95 -9.55 10.00
CA GLU A 326 14.35 -8.27 9.44
C GLU A 326 13.30 -7.19 9.72
N ARG A 327 12.01 -7.49 9.53
CA ARG A 327 10.90 -6.58 9.85
C ARG A 327 10.82 -6.27 11.34
N ALA A 328 11.05 -7.24 12.23
CA ALA A 328 11.06 -7.02 13.67
C ALA A 328 12.20 -6.09 14.11
N ILE A 329 13.40 -6.27 13.55
CA ILE A 329 14.55 -5.37 13.81
C ILE A 329 14.24 -3.96 13.31
N ALA A 330 13.70 -3.82 12.09
CA ALA A 330 13.35 -2.53 11.53
C ALA A 330 12.21 -1.83 12.29
N CYS A 331 11.21 -2.59 12.75
CA CYS A 331 10.10 -2.09 13.56
C CYS A 331 10.60 -1.65 14.94
N MET A 332 11.35 -2.50 15.66
CA MET A 332 11.89 -2.12 16.97
C MET A 332 12.85 -0.92 16.86
N GLY A 333 13.65 -0.83 15.80
CA GLY A 333 14.49 0.34 15.56
C GLY A 333 13.68 1.63 15.40
N GLN A 334 12.50 1.55 14.79
CA GLN A 334 11.59 2.69 14.68
C GLN A 334 10.94 3.03 16.03
N ILE A 335 10.51 2.00 16.79
CA ILE A 335 9.97 2.14 18.15
C ILE A 335 10.99 2.86 19.03
N LEU A 336 12.25 2.41 19.06
CA LEU A 336 13.29 3.08 19.85
C LEU A 336 13.57 4.49 19.36
N CYS A 337 13.54 4.73 18.04
CA CYS A 337 13.76 6.06 17.47
C CYS A 337 12.67 7.07 17.89
N HIS A 338 11.40 6.65 17.94
CA HIS A 338 10.27 7.55 18.23
C HIS A 338 9.78 7.50 19.67
N LEU A 339 9.93 6.38 20.38
CA LEU A 339 9.33 6.16 21.70
C LEU A 339 10.40 5.84 22.76
N GLY A 340 11.68 5.90 22.40
CA GLY A 340 12.79 5.45 23.26
C GLY A 340 12.93 6.23 24.58
N ASP A 341 12.55 7.51 24.61
CA ASP A 341 12.47 8.33 25.84
C ASP A 341 11.43 7.82 26.85
N ARG A 342 10.38 7.12 26.38
CA ARG A 342 9.39 6.41 27.22
C ARG A 342 9.76 4.96 27.54
N LEU A 343 10.82 4.44 26.93
CA LEU A 343 11.24 3.03 27.00
C LEU A 343 12.63 2.85 27.64
N GLN A 344 12.98 3.70 28.62
CA GLN A 344 14.34 3.74 29.19
C GLN A 344 14.76 2.45 29.91
N VAL A 345 13.81 1.74 30.52
CA VAL A 345 14.08 0.46 31.19
C VAL A 345 14.27 -0.65 30.15
N GLU A 346 13.40 -0.64 29.14
CA GLU A 346 13.32 -1.58 28.03
C GLU A 346 14.55 -1.50 27.11
N LEU A 347 15.18 -0.33 26.99
CA LEU A 347 16.45 -0.15 26.26
C LEU A 347 17.52 -1.13 26.74
N ARG A 348 17.58 -1.42 28.05
CA ARG A 348 18.55 -2.36 28.62
C ARG A 348 18.36 -3.80 28.11
N VAL A 349 17.15 -4.13 27.66
CA VAL A 349 16.82 -5.43 27.05
C VAL A 349 17.03 -5.40 25.55
N CYS A 350 16.60 -4.33 24.88
CA CYS A 350 16.68 -4.22 23.42
C CYS A 350 18.11 -4.09 22.91
N LEU A 351 18.92 -3.20 23.49
CA LEU A 351 20.24 -2.86 22.95
C LEU A 351 21.17 -4.09 22.86
N PRO A 352 21.26 -4.98 23.87
CA PRO A 352 22.01 -6.22 23.74
C PRO A 352 21.52 -7.12 22.59
N ILE A 353 20.20 -7.23 22.40
CA ILE A 353 19.63 -8.01 21.29
C ILE A 353 20.03 -7.39 19.94
N PHE A 354 20.00 -6.06 19.81
CA PHE A 354 20.51 -5.38 18.61
C PHE A 354 21.98 -5.70 18.37
N LEU A 355 22.82 -5.70 19.41
CA LEU A 355 24.23 -6.05 19.26
C LEU A 355 24.44 -7.49 18.79
N ASP A 356 23.64 -8.44 19.30
CA ASP A 356 23.68 -9.84 18.85
C ASP A 356 23.21 -9.98 17.39
N ARG A 357 22.15 -9.27 16.98
CA ARG A 357 21.69 -9.22 15.58
C ARG A 357 22.71 -8.53 14.67
N LEU A 358 23.45 -7.55 15.18
CA LEU A 358 24.53 -6.90 14.45
C LEU A 358 25.64 -7.90 14.14
N ARG A 359 26.01 -8.76 15.09
CA ARG A 359 27.05 -9.79 14.92
C ARG A 359 26.62 -10.92 13.98
N ASN A 360 25.33 -11.15 13.82
CA ASN A 360 24.77 -12.22 12.99
C ASN A 360 24.80 -11.87 11.49
N GLU A 361 25.23 -12.82 10.66
CA GLU A 361 25.47 -12.57 9.24
C GLU A 361 24.25 -12.13 8.43
N ILE A 362 23.12 -12.74 8.72
CA ILE A 362 21.87 -12.55 7.98
C ILE A 362 21.25 -11.21 8.37
N THR A 363 21.36 -10.83 9.65
CA THR A 363 20.64 -9.67 10.20
C THR A 363 21.49 -8.41 10.32
N ARG A 364 22.81 -8.49 10.10
CA ARG A 364 23.74 -7.34 10.27
C ARG A 364 23.33 -6.10 9.50
N LEU A 365 22.94 -6.21 8.23
CA LEU A 365 22.65 -5.04 7.39
C LEU A 365 21.40 -4.30 7.87
N THR A 366 20.34 -5.05 8.17
CA THR A 366 19.08 -4.49 8.68
C THR A 366 19.29 -3.87 10.06
N THR A 367 20.13 -4.49 10.89
CA THR A 367 20.47 -3.97 12.21
C THR A 367 21.26 -2.66 12.13
N VAL A 368 22.23 -2.56 11.21
CA VAL A 368 22.96 -1.30 10.95
C VAL A 368 21.98 -0.19 10.59
N LYS A 369 21.08 -0.42 9.63
CA LYS A 369 20.07 0.57 9.21
C LYS A 369 19.15 0.99 10.36
N ALA A 370 18.73 0.04 11.19
CA ALA A 370 17.88 0.30 12.34
C ALA A 370 18.62 1.13 13.40
N LEU A 371 19.87 0.78 13.74
CA LEU A 371 20.70 1.56 14.65
C LEU A 371 21.01 2.96 14.09
N THR A 372 21.13 3.13 12.77
CA THR A 372 21.30 4.46 12.15
C THR A 372 20.11 5.36 12.48
N LYS A 373 18.89 4.82 12.39
CA LYS A 373 17.68 5.57 12.76
C LYS A 373 17.67 5.92 14.26
N VAL A 374 17.99 4.97 15.13
CA VAL A 374 18.02 5.20 16.58
C VAL A 374 19.07 6.24 16.96
N ALA A 375 20.29 6.12 16.42
CA ALA A 375 21.38 7.07 16.65
C ALA A 375 21.09 8.46 16.07
N GLY A 376 20.31 8.53 14.99
CA GLY A 376 19.87 9.77 14.35
C GLY A 376 18.66 10.43 15.02
N SER A 377 18.05 9.80 16.03
CA SER A 377 16.82 10.31 16.63
C SER A 377 17.04 11.65 17.35
N PRO A 378 16.13 12.63 17.19
CA PRO A 378 16.18 13.88 17.95
C PRO A 378 16.01 13.67 19.46
N LEU A 379 15.50 12.51 19.89
CA LEU A 379 15.29 12.17 21.30
C LEU A 379 16.59 11.82 22.06
N ARG A 380 17.74 11.74 21.35
CA ARG A 380 19.06 11.45 21.94
C ARG A 380 19.05 10.20 22.82
N ILE A 381 18.55 9.09 22.25
CA ILE A 381 18.47 7.79 22.94
C ILE A 381 19.85 7.36 23.42
N ASP A 382 19.97 6.93 24.68
CA ASP A 382 21.26 6.48 25.23
C ASP A 382 21.72 5.15 24.60
N LEU A 383 22.77 5.20 23.79
CA LEU A 383 23.41 4.04 23.16
C LEU A 383 24.70 3.62 23.87
N SER A 384 25.10 4.30 24.94
CA SER A 384 26.32 4.02 25.70
C SER A 384 26.51 2.54 26.07
N PRO A 385 25.46 1.78 26.46
CA PRO A 385 25.62 0.39 26.87
C PRO A 385 26.20 -0.54 25.81
N ILE A 386 26.01 -0.25 24.53
CA ILE A 386 26.49 -1.08 23.41
C ILE A 386 27.52 -0.38 22.53
N LEU A 387 27.84 0.87 22.80
CA LEU A 387 28.58 1.74 21.87
C LEU A 387 29.97 1.20 21.54
N VAL A 388 30.71 0.73 22.55
CA VAL A 388 32.07 0.20 22.39
C VAL A 388 32.07 -1.03 21.49
N ASP A 389 31.27 -2.03 21.84
CA ASP A 389 31.16 -3.28 21.07
C ASP A 389 30.60 -3.04 19.67
N CYS A 390 29.62 -2.15 19.54
CA CYS A 390 29.02 -1.77 18.27
C CYS A 390 30.09 -1.21 17.32
N ILE A 391 30.91 -0.26 17.77
CA ILE A 391 31.95 0.34 16.90
C ILE A 391 33.01 -0.68 16.50
N GLN A 392 33.42 -1.58 17.39
CA GLN A 392 34.36 -2.64 17.04
C GLN A 392 33.79 -3.57 15.95
N VAL A 393 32.52 -3.97 16.08
CA VAL A 393 31.83 -4.78 15.09
C VAL A 393 31.69 -4.03 13.76
N LEU A 394 31.31 -2.74 13.79
CA LEU A 394 31.18 -1.90 12.59
C LEU A 394 32.51 -1.72 11.85
N ALA A 395 33.61 -1.50 12.57
CA ALA A 395 34.94 -1.43 11.96
C ALA A 395 35.26 -2.72 11.17
N SER A 396 34.93 -3.89 11.73
CA SER A 396 35.10 -5.17 11.04
C SER A 396 34.31 -5.28 9.72
N PHE A 397 33.17 -4.59 9.60
CA PHE A 397 32.35 -4.60 8.39
C PHE A 397 32.99 -3.80 7.25
N LEU A 398 33.82 -2.81 7.56
CA LEU A 398 34.54 -2.03 6.55
C LEU A 398 35.59 -2.88 5.79
N ARG A 399 36.03 -4.01 6.36
CA ARG A 399 36.88 -4.99 5.67
C ARG A 399 36.12 -5.91 4.71
N LYS A 400 34.80 -6.07 4.89
CA LYS A 400 34.00 -7.07 4.14
C LYS A 400 33.81 -6.64 2.68
N ASN A 401 33.80 -7.61 1.76
CA ASN A 401 33.56 -7.33 0.34
C ASN A 401 32.06 -7.20 0.00
N GLN A 402 31.34 -6.34 0.74
CA GLN A 402 29.90 -6.11 0.56
C GLN A 402 29.62 -4.60 0.54
N ARG A 403 29.40 -4.05 -0.66
CA ARG A 403 29.24 -2.60 -0.87
C ARG A 403 28.09 -2.00 -0.06
N ALA A 404 26.92 -2.65 -0.07
CA ALA A 404 25.74 -2.15 0.66
C ALA A 404 25.97 -2.09 2.17
N LEU A 405 26.65 -3.09 2.73
CA LEU A 405 27.01 -3.11 4.15
C LEU A 405 28.01 -2.01 4.48
N LYS A 406 29.08 -1.86 3.69
CA LYS A 406 30.06 -0.79 3.86
C LYS A 406 29.41 0.59 3.89
N LEU A 407 28.55 0.89 2.93
CA LEU A 407 27.85 2.18 2.86
C LEU A 407 26.97 2.41 4.10
N ALA A 408 26.14 1.43 4.46
CA ALA A 408 25.28 1.55 5.65
C ALA A 408 26.09 1.71 6.95
N THR A 409 27.20 0.97 7.09
CA THR A 409 28.12 1.06 8.22
C THR A 409 28.73 2.45 8.34
N LEU A 410 29.18 3.02 7.22
CA LEU A 410 29.72 4.40 7.21
C LEU A 410 28.66 5.43 7.62
N THR A 411 27.41 5.29 7.14
CA THR A 411 26.30 6.16 7.55
C THR A 411 26.00 6.06 9.05
N LEU A 412 26.03 4.84 9.63
CA LEU A 412 25.87 4.66 11.06
C LEU A 412 27.03 5.28 11.85
N LEU A 413 28.28 5.03 11.44
CA LEU A 413 29.46 5.61 12.09
C LEU A 413 29.43 7.14 12.07
N ASP A 414 29.07 7.74 10.92
CA ASP A 414 28.88 9.19 10.81
C ASP A 414 27.81 9.72 11.78
N SER A 415 26.66 9.03 11.87
CA SER A 415 25.60 9.39 12.81
C SER A 415 26.06 9.28 14.27
N LEU A 416 26.79 8.21 14.63
CA LEU A 416 27.34 8.02 15.97
C LEU A 416 28.35 9.10 16.33
N VAL A 417 29.25 9.46 15.41
CA VAL A 417 30.24 10.53 15.61
C VAL A 417 29.57 11.88 15.80
N LYS A 418 28.56 12.21 14.98
CA LYS A 418 27.82 13.47 15.08
C LYS A 418 27.03 13.59 16.38
N ASN A 419 26.42 12.49 16.84
CA ASN A 419 25.42 12.54 17.91
C ASN A 419 25.90 12.05 19.28
N TYR A 420 27.01 11.31 19.33
CA TYR A 420 27.53 10.67 20.56
C TYR A 420 29.03 10.92 20.74
N SER A 421 29.57 12.00 20.18
CA SER A 421 31.01 12.34 20.21
C SER A 421 31.63 12.28 21.62
N MET A 422 30.89 12.68 22.65
CA MET A 422 31.35 12.68 24.04
C MET A 422 31.57 11.27 24.62
N ASN A 423 30.93 10.26 24.04
CA ASN A 423 31.01 8.87 24.47
C ASN A 423 32.02 8.06 23.64
N LEU A 424 32.71 8.70 22.67
CA LEU A 424 33.69 8.06 21.81
C LEU A 424 35.10 8.22 22.37
N SER A 425 35.78 7.09 22.60
CA SER A 425 37.20 7.10 22.97
C SER A 425 38.11 7.15 21.74
N ALA A 426 39.35 7.61 21.95
CA ALA A 426 40.37 7.63 20.90
C ALA A 426 40.64 6.23 20.31
N ASP A 427 40.55 5.18 21.14
CA ASP A 427 40.73 3.79 20.70
C ASP A 427 39.62 3.33 19.75
N MET A 428 38.37 3.73 20.03
CA MET A 428 37.22 3.43 19.17
C MET A 428 37.39 4.07 17.78
N ILE A 429 37.82 5.33 17.75
CA ILE A 429 38.07 6.06 16.49
C ILE A 429 39.26 5.41 15.74
N SER A 430 40.34 5.11 16.44
CA SER A 430 41.52 4.45 15.87
C SER A 430 41.18 3.09 15.23
N ALA A 431 40.29 2.31 15.86
CA ALA A 431 39.82 1.04 15.31
C ALA A 431 39.11 1.21 13.96
N VAL A 432 38.30 2.26 13.78
CA VAL A 432 37.62 2.56 12.51
C VAL A 432 38.62 3.08 11.47
N MET A 433 39.50 4.00 11.85
CA MET A 433 40.46 4.64 10.94
C MET A 433 41.43 3.64 10.31
N LYS A 434 41.80 2.56 11.02
CA LYS A 434 42.63 1.47 10.48
C LYS A 434 41.98 0.73 9.31
N GLU A 435 40.66 0.75 9.22
CA GLU A 435 39.89 0.01 8.21
C GLU A 435 39.48 0.85 7.01
N LEU A 436 39.63 2.16 7.12
CA LEU A 436 39.40 3.03 5.99
C LEU A 436 40.59 2.93 5.04
N PRO A 437 40.36 2.83 3.73
CA PRO A 437 41.44 2.99 2.76
C PRO A 437 42.14 4.32 3.05
N PRO A 438 43.47 4.42 2.85
CA PRO A 438 44.11 5.72 2.87
C PRO A 438 43.36 6.63 1.89
N LEU A 439 42.89 7.78 2.39
CA LEU A 439 42.29 8.81 1.55
C LEU A 439 43.22 8.99 0.34
N PRO A 440 42.70 9.00 -0.91
CA PRO A 440 43.55 9.29 -2.04
C PRO A 440 44.21 10.64 -1.73
N SER A 441 45.52 10.61 -1.46
CA SER A 441 46.32 11.81 -1.33
C SER A 441 46.00 12.64 -2.55
N SER A 442 45.54 13.89 -2.35
CA SER A 442 45.40 14.88 -3.40
C SER A 442 46.69 14.93 -4.21
N ARG A 443 46.73 14.17 -5.30
CA ARG A 443 47.80 14.13 -6.29
C ARG A 443 47.14 14.42 -7.62
N GLY A 444 47.36 15.64 -8.10
CA GLY A 444 47.00 16.07 -9.46
C GLY A 444 46.23 17.39 -9.53
N ILE A 445 46.85 18.49 -9.07
CA ILE A 445 46.87 19.74 -9.84
C ILE A 445 48.33 20.09 -10.04
#